data_AF-A0A537R917-F1
#
_entry.id   AF-A0A537R917-F1
#
_cell.length_a   1.000
_cell.length_b   1.000
_cell.length_c   1.000
_cell.angle_alpha   90.00
_cell.angle_beta   90.00
_cell.angle_gamma   90.00
#
_symmetry.space_group_name_H-M   'P 1'
#
loop_
_entity.id
_entity.type
_entity.pdbx_description
1 polymer ?
#
loop_
_entity_poly.entity_id
_entity_poly.type
_entity_poly.pdbx_seq_one_letter_code
_entity_poly.pdbx_strand_id
1 'polypeptide(L)'
;MNRLTMLVSAEGTWMLEDSSEFRAALGDPEPDYDGAAFAVKNLGFIRFQILDKSIIEIDLHPRNVEIPALLAVQQQILTSHIKLFRLKYFDLGWKSEIICSAELAVARLSELCAPRFALSAEDRFLVEPQDYRRLYESEQGPLQLMAQKWRMSFGHFDPSVIAFAINKDLLSRLIIVGVRPARAEPVFRFIGDGHTNWLDDNYHLHAIGGRVEDQPDKTYGQWVSQFYKSVASTGQPRYDYVTASIQRPPATYTTHYERLLLPWKTPSDEVLVTLTSRGLGADAADKPSVIEPENSLPRYSAMSS
;
A
#
# COMPACT_ATOMS: atom_id res chain seq x y z
N MET A 1 -18.19 -26.47 21.11
CA MET A 1 -18.79 -25.25 20.52
C MET A 1 -18.73 -25.40 19.02
N ASN A 2 -19.86 -25.50 18.34
CA ASN A 2 -19.86 -25.56 16.87
C ASN A 2 -19.76 -24.12 16.36
N ARG A 3 -18.59 -23.78 15.82
CA ARG A 3 -18.30 -22.50 15.18
C ARG A 3 -18.21 -22.75 13.69
N LEU A 4 -19.07 -22.11 12.92
CA LEU A 4 -18.91 -22.05 11.47
C LEU A 4 -18.33 -20.68 11.14
N THR A 5 -17.08 -20.64 10.67
CA THR A 5 -16.47 -19.43 10.14
C THR A 5 -16.53 -19.45 8.62
N MET A 6 -17.04 -18.37 8.06
CA MET A 6 -16.98 -18.09 6.64
C MET A 6 -16.32 -16.74 6.43
N LEU A 7 -15.71 -16.55 5.27
CA LEU A 7 -15.24 -15.26 4.80
C LEU A 7 -15.95 -14.88 3.51
N VAL A 8 -16.14 -13.58 3.32
CA VAL A 8 -16.66 -13.00 2.09
C VAL A 8 -15.55 -12.16 1.47
N SER A 9 -15.14 -12.48 0.25
CA SER A 9 -14.14 -11.70 -0.49
C SER A 9 -14.70 -10.36 -0.94
N ALA A 10 -13.83 -9.47 -1.43
CA ALA A 10 -14.22 -8.16 -1.97
C ALA A 10 -15.27 -8.27 -3.10
N GLU A 11 -15.23 -9.35 -3.88
CA GLU A 11 -16.18 -9.65 -4.98
C GLU A 11 -17.52 -10.22 -4.47
N GLY A 12 -17.69 -10.43 -3.17
CA GLY A 12 -18.90 -11.00 -2.58
C GLY A 12 -18.95 -12.52 -2.59
N THR A 13 -17.82 -13.21 -2.81
CA THR A 13 -17.77 -14.68 -2.85
C THR A 13 -17.57 -15.24 -1.44
N TRP A 14 -18.42 -16.21 -1.06
CA TRP A 14 -18.35 -16.89 0.23
C TRP A 14 -17.34 -18.05 0.19
N MET A 15 -16.48 -18.12 1.21
CA MET A 15 -15.44 -19.13 1.35
C MET A 15 -15.36 -19.63 2.80
N LEU A 16 -14.88 -20.85 3.00
CA LEU A 16 -14.56 -21.35 4.34
C LEU A 16 -13.11 -20.96 4.70
N GLU A 17 -12.88 -20.68 5.97
CA GLU A 17 -11.57 -20.22 6.49
C GLU A 17 -10.41 -21.18 6.15
N ASP A 18 -10.65 -22.49 6.10
CA ASP A 18 -9.62 -23.50 5.83
C ASP A 18 -9.60 -24.00 4.38
N SER A 19 -10.35 -23.36 3.49
CA SER A 19 -10.57 -23.85 2.13
C SER A 19 -9.39 -23.55 1.19
N SER A 20 -9.26 -24.34 0.12
CA SER A 20 -8.29 -24.07 -0.95
C SER A 20 -8.60 -22.76 -1.68
N GLU A 21 -9.88 -22.44 -1.81
CA GLU A 21 -10.36 -21.21 -2.45
C GLU A 21 -9.97 -19.98 -1.64
N PHE A 22 -10.09 -20.05 -0.32
CA PHE A 22 -9.65 -18.96 0.57
C PHE A 22 -8.14 -18.71 0.46
N ARG A 23 -7.33 -19.77 0.48
CA ARG A 23 -5.86 -19.65 0.32
C ARG A 23 -5.45 -19.09 -1.04
N ALA A 24 -6.14 -19.50 -2.11
CA ALA A 24 -5.93 -18.94 -3.44
C ALA A 24 -6.29 -17.45 -3.49
N ALA A 25 -7.40 -17.06 -2.85
CA ALA A 25 -7.83 -15.66 -2.77
C ALA A 25 -6.94 -14.80 -1.86
N LEU A 26 -6.33 -15.41 -0.83
CA LEU A 26 -5.29 -14.80 0.00
C LEU A 26 -4.00 -14.56 -0.78
N GLY A 27 -3.76 -15.32 -1.86
CA GLY A 27 -2.52 -15.30 -2.63
C GLY A 27 -1.36 -16.04 -1.96
N ASP A 28 -1.64 -16.76 -0.88
CA ASP A 28 -0.67 -17.48 -0.05
C ASP A 28 -1.19 -18.88 0.29
N PRO A 29 -0.58 -19.95 -0.25
CA PRO A 29 -1.05 -21.31 -0.05
C PRO A 29 -0.74 -21.87 1.35
N GLU A 30 0.21 -21.30 2.09
CA GLU A 30 0.62 -21.81 3.40
C GLU A 30 1.04 -20.67 4.34
N PRO A 31 0.08 -19.80 4.75
CA PRO A 31 0.38 -18.67 5.60
C PRO A 31 0.82 -19.14 6.99
N ASP A 32 1.94 -18.60 7.49
CA ASP A 32 2.43 -18.81 8.85
C ASP A 32 1.84 -17.81 9.88
N TYR A 33 0.85 -17.03 9.43
CA TYR A 33 0.10 -16.02 10.19
C TYR A 33 -1.41 -16.29 10.17
N ASP A 34 -2.18 -15.51 10.94
CA ASP A 34 -3.65 -15.55 10.91
C ASP A 34 -4.17 -14.94 9.59
N GLY A 35 -4.32 -15.79 8.57
CA GLY A 35 -4.74 -15.41 7.23
C GLY A 35 -6.12 -14.74 7.20
N ALA A 36 -7.06 -15.17 8.05
CA ALA A 36 -8.39 -14.57 8.13
C ALA A 36 -8.32 -13.15 8.70
N ALA A 37 -7.57 -12.94 9.78
CA ALA A 37 -7.36 -11.61 10.33
C ALA A 37 -6.61 -10.69 9.35
N PHE A 38 -5.64 -11.24 8.61
CA PHE A 38 -4.93 -10.51 7.56
C PHE A 38 -5.87 -10.11 6.42
N ALA A 39 -6.69 -11.03 5.91
CA ALA A 39 -7.62 -10.76 4.82
C ALA A 39 -8.66 -9.69 5.19
N VAL A 40 -9.22 -9.76 6.41
CA VAL A 40 -10.18 -8.77 6.90
C VAL A 40 -9.55 -7.38 7.00
N LYS A 41 -8.32 -7.30 7.50
CA LYS A 41 -7.63 -6.01 7.69
C LYS A 41 -7.18 -5.40 6.36
N ASN A 42 -6.65 -6.21 5.45
CA ASN A 42 -5.87 -5.70 4.31
C ASN A 42 -6.53 -5.91 2.95
N LEU A 43 -7.36 -6.94 2.79
CA LEU A 43 -7.89 -7.35 1.48
C LEU A 43 -9.38 -7.05 1.31
N GLY A 44 -10.00 -6.38 2.28
CA GLY A 44 -11.42 -6.02 2.21
C GLY A 44 -12.39 -7.17 2.49
N PHE A 45 -11.88 -8.28 3.05
CA PHE A 45 -12.74 -9.41 3.38
C PHE A 45 -13.61 -9.09 4.60
N ILE A 46 -14.79 -9.71 4.65
CA ILE A 46 -15.63 -9.73 5.84
C ILE A 46 -15.61 -11.14 6.42
N ARG A 47 -15.26 -11.27 7.69
CA ARG A 47 -15.38 -12.54 8.41
C ARG A 47 -16.77 -12.62 9.01
N PHE A 48 -17.43 -13.76 8.80
CA PHE A 48 -18.78 -14.02 9.26
C PHE A 48 -18.80 -15.33 10.04
N GLN A 49 -19.20 -15.26 11.31
CA GLN A 49 -19.12 -16.40 12.22
C GLN A 49 -20.42 -16.64 12.93
N ILE A 50 -20.87 -17.89 12.90
CA ILE A 50 -22.04 -18.32 13.66
C ILE A 50 -21.53 -18.98 14.95
N LEU A 51 -21.82 -18.35 16.09
CA LEU A 51 -21.48 -18.82 17.43
C LEU A 51 -22.71 -19.44 18.09
N ASP A 52 -22.60 -20.71 18.48
CA ASP A 52 -23.60 -21.46 19.24
C ASP A 52 -25.04 -21.32 18.69
N LYS A 53 -25.15 -21.17 17.35
CA LYS A 53 -26.40 -20.98 16.58
C LYS A 53 -27.28 -19.81 17.02
N SER A 54 -26.77 -18.90 17.84
CA SER A 54 -27.56 -17.85 18.49
C SER A 54 -26.97 -16.46 18.31
N ILE A 55 -25.70 -16.36 17.90
CA ILE A 55 -25.01 -15.10 17.67
C ILE A 55 -24.28 -15.17 16.33
N ILE A 56 -24.41 -14.12 15.53
CA ILE A 56 -23.56 -13.89 14.37
C ILE A 56 -22.51 -12.84 14.74
N GLU A 57 -21.24 -13.20 14.67
CA GLU A 57 -20.12 -12.27 14.79
C GLU A 57 -19.61 -11.90 13.40
N ILE A 58 -19.46 -10.60 13.15
CA ILE A 58 -19.06 -10.04 11.85
C ILE A 58 -17.85 -9.16 12.08
N ASP A 59 -16.71 -9.57 11.53
CA ASP A 59 -15.47 -8.79 11.61
C ASP A 59 -15.20 -8.15 10.25
N LEU A 60 -14.96 -6.84 10.24
CA LEU A 60 -14.69 -6.10 9.01
C LEU A 60 -13.73 -4.92 9.22
N HIS A 61 -13.10 -4.48 8.15
CA HIS A 61 -12.47 -3.16 8.08
C HIS A 61 -13.36 -2.25 7.23
N PRO A 62 -14.20 -1.36 7.82
CA PRO A 62 -15.25 -0.68 7.08
C PRO A 62 -14.78 0.14 5.88
N ARG A 63 -13.51 0.60 5.89
CA ARG A 63 -12.90 1.35 4.79
C ARG A 63 -12.39 0.51 3.62
N ASN A 64 -12.22 -0.80 3.83
CA ASN A 64 -11.67 -1.71 2.82
C ASN A 64 -12.75 -2.64 2.25
N VAL A 65 -13.95 -2.62 2.83
CA VAL A 65 -15.08 -3.45 2.38
C VAL A 65 -15.65 -2.88 1.09
N GLU A 66 -15.64 -3.71 0.05
CA GLU A 66 -16.28 -3.40 -1.22
C GLU A 66 -17.80 -3.66 -1.17
N ILE A 67 -18.55 -2.96 -2.03
CA ILE A 67 -20.01 -3.04 -2.09
C ILE A 67 -20.52 -4.49 -2.27
N PRO A 68 -19.95 -5.33 -3.16
CA PRO A 68 -20.41 -6.71 -3.32
C PRO A 68 -20.29 -7.54 -2.03
N ALA A 69 -19.18 -7.40 -1.30
CA ALA A 69 -18.97 -8.06 -0.02
C ALA A 69 -20.01 -7.63 1.03
N LEU A 70 -20.26 -6.32 1.12
CA LEU A 70 -21.26 -5.77 2.03
C LEU A 70 -22.65 -6.31 1.72
N LEU A 71 -23.08 -6.28 0.45
CA LEU A 71 -24.39 -6.76 0.03
C LEU A 71 -24.57 -8.25 0.32
N ALA A 72 -23.55 -9.07 0.06
CA ALA A 72 -23.57 -10.50 0.34
C ALA A 72 -23.81 -10.77 1.84
N VAL A 73 -23.09 -10.06 2.72
CA VAL A 73 -23.27 -10.20 4.18
C VAL A 73 -24.63 -9.70 4.63
N GLN A 74 -25.12 -8.56 4.11
CA GLN A 74 -26.43 -8.03 4.45
C GLN A 74 -27.56 -8.99 4.07
N GLN A 75 -27.48 -9.59 2.88
CA GLN A 75 -28.43 -10.62 2.45
C GLN A 75 -28.41 -11.83 3.38
N GLN A 76 -27.22 -12.25 3.83
CA GLN A 76 -27.08 -13.39 4.76
C GLN A 76 -27.64 -13.08 6.15
N ILE A 77 -27.50 -11.84 6.63
CA ILE A 77 -28.11 -11.39 7.90
C ILE A 77 -29.64 -11.45 7.82
N LEU A 78 -30.22 -10.92 6.74
CA LEU A 78 -31.68 -10.85 6.56
C LEU A 78 -32.34 -12.22 6.37
N THR A 79 -31.60 -13.18 5.81
CA THR A 79 -32.09 -14.56 5.63
C THR A 79 -31.86 -15.44 6.86
N SER A 80 -31.10 -14.97 7.85
CA SER A 80 -30.82 -15.71 9.08
C SER A 80 -31.98 -15.64 10.09
N HIS A 81 -32.17 -16.71 10.86
CA HIS A 81 -33.09 -16.74 12.00
C HIS A 81 -32.49 -16.17 13.30
N ILE A 82 -31.21 -15.80 13.27
CA ILE A 82 -30.48 -15.26 14.42
C ILE A 82 -30.82 -13.78 14.61
N LYS A 83 -31.04 -13.37 15.86
CA LYS A 83 -31.43 -11.99 16.21
C LYS A 83 -30.33 -11.19 16.91
N LEU A 84 -29.23 -11.84 17.28
CA LEU A 84 -28.13 -11.22 18.00
C LEU A 84 -26.88 -11.16 17.12
N PHE A 85 -26.39 -9.95 16.90
CA PHE A 85 -25.26 -9.68 16.04
C PHE A 85 -24.18 -8.98 16.85
N ARG A 86 -22.93 -9.43 16.72
CA ARG A 86 -21.77 -8.70 17.21
C ARG A 86 -21.00 -8.19 16.01
N LEU A 87 -20.96 -6.87 15.84
CA LEU A 87 -20.12 -6.25 14.84
C LEU A 87 -18.78 -5.93 15.50
N LYS A 88 -17.68 -6.42 14.92
CA LYS A 88 -16.33 -6.00 15.26
C LYS A 88 -15.74 -5.31 14.06
N TYR A 89 -15.21 -4.12 14.26
CA TYR A 89 -14.66 -3.35 13.15
C TYR A 89 -13.36 -2.68 13.51
N PHE A 90 -12.47 -2.63 12.52
CA PHE A 90 -11.16 -2.00 12.64
C PHE A 90 -11.21 -0.58 12.07
N ASP A 91 -10.84 0.39 12.91
CA ASP A 91 -10.69 1.81 12.56
C ASP A 91 -9.28 2.24 12.99
N LEU A 92 -9.11 2.97 14.09
CA LEU A 92 -7.80 3.17 14.75
C LEU A 92 -7.41 2.02 15.71
N GLY A 93 -8.28 1.01 15.79
CA GLY A 93 -8.20 -0.14 16.68
C GLY A 93 -9.49 -0.95 16.61
N TRP A 94 -9.51 -2.14 17.21
CA TRP A 94 -10.69 -3.01 17.22
C TRP A 94 -11.77 -2.45 18.13
N LYS A 95 -12.94 -2.16 17.56
CA LYS A 95 -14.17 -1.79 18.27
C LYS A 95 -15.17 -2.94 18.16
N SER A 96 -16.05 -3.07 19.14
CA SER A 96 -17.11 -4.08 19.11
C SER A 96 -18.43 -3.51 19.64
N GLU A 97 -19.51 -3.82 18.95
CA GLU A 97 -20.88 -3.47 19.33
C GLU A 97 -21.81 -4.68 19.16
N ILE A 98 -22.86 -4.75 19.98
CA ILE A 98 -23.86 -5.82 19.95
C ILE A 98 -25.21 -5.23 19.57
N ILE A 99 -25.88 -5.84 18.60
CA ILE A 99 -27.13 -5.36 18.01
C ILE A 99 -28.17 -6.49 18.04
N CYS A 100 -29.39 -6.17 18.47
CA CYS A 100 -30.46 -7.13 18.72
C CYS A 100 -31.58 -7.10 17.65
N SER A 101 -31.23 -6.88 16.38
CA SER A 101 -32.14 -6.95 15.22
C SER A 101 -31.33 -7.07 13.93
N ALA A 102 -31.83 -7.86 12.98
CA ALA A 102 -31.21 -8.04 11.67
C ALA A 102 -31.26 -6.72 10.86
N GLU A 103 -32.38 -6.02 10.91
CA GLU A 103 -32.60 -4.74 10.23
C GLU A 103 -31.67 -3.66 10.78
N LEU A 104 -31.54 -3.57 12.10
CA LEU A 104 -30.61 -2.65 12.74
C LEU A 104 -29.15 -3.00 12.45
N ALA A 105 -28.81 -4.29 12.41
CA ALA A 105 -27.45 -4.72 12.08
C ALA A 105 -27.08 -4.38 10.64
N VAL A 106 -28.00 -4.59 9.69
CA VAL A 106 -27.83 -4.20 8.28
C VAL A 106 -27.70 -2.69 8.14
N ALA A 107 -28.59 -1.91 8.76
CA ALA A 107 -28.53 -0.45 8.72
C ALA A 107 -27.19 0.07 9.28
N ARG A 108 -26.72 -0.54 10.38
CA ARG A 108 -25.46 -0.18 11.01
C ARG A 108 -24.24 -0.58 10.17
N LEU A 109 -24.25 -1.75 9.54
CA LEU A 109 -23.21 -2.13 8.57
C LEU A 109 -23.18 -1.18 7.38
N SER A 110 -24.34 -0.80 6.84
CA SER A 110 -24.44 0.22 5.80
C SER A 110 -23.87 1.56 6.26
N GLU A 111 -24.12 1.98 7.50
CA GLU A 111 -23.57 3.22 8.06
C GLU A 111 -22.05 3.16 8.23
N LEU A 112 -21.54 2.04 8.76
CA LEU A 112 -20.10 1.83 8.97
C LEU A 112 -19.33 1.83 7.66
N CYS A 113 -19.88 1.17 6.63
CA CYS A 113 -19.30 1.08 5.29
C CYS A 113 -19.79 2.18 4.34
N ALA A 114 -20.63 3.12 4.80
CA ALA A 114 -21.12 4.20 3.96
C ALA A 114 -19.92 5.01 3.47
N PRO A 115 -19.85 5.35 2.17
CA PRO A 115 -18.86 6.29 1.69
C PRO A 115 -19.05 7.58 2.48
N ARG A 116 -18.06 7.92 3.32
CA ARG A 116 -18.05 9.19 4.04
C ARG A 116 -17.90 10.29 2.97
N PHE A 117 -19.02 10.88 2.58
CA PHE A 117 -19.04 12.03 1.70
C PHE A 117 -18.29 13.16 2.42
N ALA A 118 -17.14 13.53 1.86
CA ALA A 118 -16.00 14.18 2.51
C ALA A 118 -15.11 13.21 3.31
N LEU A 119 -14.28 12.46 2.57
CA LEU A 119 -13.04 11.95 3.11
C LEU A 119 -12.27 13.16 3.65
N SER A 120 -12.15 13.27 4.97
CA SER A 120 -11.14 14.18 5.53
C SER A 120 -9.78 13.74 4.96
N ALA A 121 -8.82 14.65 4.85
CA ALA A 121 -7.47 14.30 4.41
C ALA A 121 -6.85 13.16 5.26
N GLU A 122 -7.40 12.88 6.45
CA GLU A 122 -7.02 11.81 7.36
C GLU A 122 -7.52 10.41 6.93
N ASP A 123 -8.59 10.33 6.13
CA ASP A 123 -9.18 9.05 5.72
C ASP A 123 -8.65 8.52 4.39
N ARG A 124 -7.97 9.36 3.58
CA ARG A 124 -7.39 8.98 2.26
C ARG A 124 -6.01 8.35 2.33
N PHE A 125 -5.27 8.63 3.40
CA PHE A 125 -3.87 8.26 3.53
C PHE A 125 -3.63 7.68 4.93
N LEU A 126 -3.43 6.37 4.99
CA LEU A 126 -3.07 5.67 6.22
C LEU A 126 -1.58 5.37 6.20
N VAL A 127 -0.93 5.61 7.33
CA VAL A 127 0.48 5.30 7.55
C VAL A 127 0.64 4.53 8.84
N GLU A 128 1.25 3.35 8.74
CA GLU A 128 1.59 2.51 9.88
C GLU A 128 3.11 2.46 10.00
N PRO A 129 3.69 3.15 11.00
CA PRO A 129 5.13 3.04 11.27
C PRO A 129 5.49 1.59 11.58
N GLN A 130 6.50 1.08 10.89
CA GLN A 130 7.01 -0.26 11.10
C GLN A 130 8.32 -0.21 11.89
N ASP A 131 8.62 -1.27 12.65
CA ASP A 131 9.94 -1.40 13.27
C ASP A 131 11.01 -1.53 12.18
N TYR A 132 11.98 -0.61 12.18
CA TYR A 132 13.10 -0.60 11.26
C TYR A 132 13.89 -1.93 11.25
N ARG A 133 13.88 -2.68 12.36
CA ARG A 133 14.53 -4.00 12.45
C ARG A 133 13.91 -5.03 11.52
N ARG A 134 12.61 -4.92 11.23
CA ARG A 134 11.88 -5.83 10.33
C ARG A 134 12.44 -5.83 8.90
N LEU A 135 13.09 -4.74 8.47
CA LEU A 135 13.78 -4.68 7.17
C LEU A 135 14.86 -5.75 7.00
N TYR A 136 15.36 -6.31 8.11
CA TYR A 136 16.43 -7.31 8.11
C TYR A 136 15.94 -8.74 8.38
N GLU A 137 14.63 -8.94 8.57
CA GLU A 137 14.05 -10.24 8.88
C GLU A 137 13.68 -11.05 7.62
N SER A 138 13.44 -10.38 6.48
CA SER A 138 13.08 -11.01 5.20
C SER A 138 14.27 -11.15 4.23
N GLU A 139 14.06 -11.85 3.10
CA GLU A 139 15.00 -11.89 1.96
C GLU A 139 15.42 -10.47 1.50
N GLN A 140 16.57 -10.39 0.81
CA GLN A 140 17.18 -9.14 0.35
C GLN A 140 16.30 -8.37 -0.62
N GLY A 141 15.45 -7.51 -0.07
CA GLY A 141 14.59 -6.60 -0.82
C GLY A 141 15.22 -5.22 -1.09
N PRO A 142 14.62 -4.43 -1.99
CA PRO A 142 15.13 -3.12 -2.38
C PRO A 142 15.28 -2.14 -1.20
N LEU A 143 14.36 -2.21 -0.23
CA LEU A 143 14.39 -1.40 0.98
C LEU A 143 15.60 -1.72 1.85
N GLN A 144 15.89 -3.02 2.04
CA GLN A 144 17.03 -3.47 2.84
C GLN A 144 18.36 -3.04 2.22
N LEU A 145 18.50 -3.16 0.89
CA LEU A 145 19.71 -2.75 0.17
C LEU A 145 20.00 -1.26 0.36
N MET A 146 18.98 -0.40 0.25
CA MET A 146 19.14 1.03 0.50
C MET A 146 19.46 1.35 1.96
N ALA A 147 18.82 0.66 2.91
CA ALA A 147 19.13 0.78 4.33
C ALA A 147 20.60 0.41 4.64
N GLN A 148 21.10 -0.68 4.06
CA GLN A 148 22.49 -1.10 4.19
C GLN A 148 23.45 -0.05 3.59
N LYS A 149 23.16 0.45 2.38
CA LYS A 149 23.98 1.49 1.74
C LYS A 149 24.04 2.76 2.59
N TRP A 150 22.91 3.17 3.15
CA TRP A 150 22.85 4.32 4.05
C TRP A 150 23.72 4.13 5.29
N ARG A 151 23.61 2.97 5.93
CA ARG A 151 24.41 2.63 7.12
C ARG A 151 25.90 2.57 6.81
N MET A 152 26.31 1.94 5.70
CA MET A 152 27.72 1.86 5.29
C MET A 152 28.31 3.23 4.94
N SER A 153 27.49 4.16 4.47
CA SER A 153 27.90 5.52 4.14
C SER A 153 27.80 6.47 5.35
N PHE A 154 27.44 5.94 6.53
CA PHE A 154 27.16 6.72 7.75
C PHE A 154 26.17 7.88 7.50
N GLY A 155 25.20 7.65 6.63
CA GLY A 155 24.22 8.64 6.19
C GLY A 155 24.80 9.80 5.38
N HIS A 156 25.99 9.70 4.78
CA HIS A 156 26.50 10.69 3.83
C HIS A 156 26.08 10.34 2.41
N PHE A 157 25.58 11.35 1.68
CA PHE A 157 25.29 11.23 0.27
C PHE A 157 26.54 11.53 -0.55
N ASP A 158 27.00 10.55 -1.31
CA ASP A 158 28.13 10.68 -2.23
C ASP A 158 27.82 9.99 -3.57
N PRO A 159 28.62 10.19 -4.63
CA PRO A 159 28.35 9.60 -5.94
C PRO A 159 28.20 8.07 -5.96
N SER A 160 28.77 7.36 -4.97
CA SER A 160 28.62 5.91 -4.86
C SER A 160 27.21 5.48 -4.48
N VAL A 161 26.37 6.37 -3.93
CA VAL A 161 24.96 6.07 -3.65
C VAL A 161 24.18 5.88 -4.96
N ILE A 162 24.37 6.76 -5.94
CA ILE A 162 23.73 6.63 -7.25
C ILE A 162 24.29 5.42 -8.02
N ALA A 163 25.62 5.24 -8.01
CA ALA A 163 26.23 4.08 -8.64
C ALA A 163 25.72 2.76 -8.02
N PHE A 164 25.54 2.73 -6.70
CA PHE A 164 24.95 1.59 -6.01
C PHE A 164 23.49 1.34 -6.44
N ALA A 165 22.67 2.40 -6.52
CA ALA A 165 21.28 2.28 -6.96
C ALA A 165 21.16 1.77 -8.40
N ILE A 166 22.07 2.18 -9.30
CA ILE A 166 22.16 1.65 -10.66
C ILE A 166 22.54 0.17 -10.63
N ASN A 167 23.64 -0.19 -9.96
CA ASN A 167 24.16 -1.56 -9.93
C ASN A 167 23.24 -2.59 -9.25
N LYS A 168 22.21 -2.13 -8.55
CA LYS A 168 21.23 -2.95 -7.85
C LYS A 168 19.82 -2.81 -8.42
N ASP A 169 19.67 -2.17 -9.58
CA ASP A 169 18.39 -1.95 -10.25
C ASP A 169 17.34 -1.25 -9.36
N LEU A 170 17.80 -0.36 -8.48
CA LEU A 170 16.98 0.39 -7.53
C LEU A 170 16.61 1.79 -8.04
N LEU A 171 17.29 2.26 -9.10
CA LEU A 171 17.16 3.63 -9.58
C LEU A 171 15.72 3.96 -10.02
N SER A 172 15.04 3.01 -10.68
CA SER A 172 13.65 3.19 -11.14
C SER A 172 12.68 3.43 -9.99
N ARG A 173 12.92 2.86 -8.82
CA ARG A 173 12.06 2.99 -7.63
C ARG A 173 12.55 4.05 -6.65
N LEU A 174 13.62 4.77 -6.97
CA LEU A 174 14.22 5.78 -6.11
C LEU A 174 13.59 7.15 -6.35
N ILE A 175 13.23 7.86 -5.29
CA ILE A 175 12.96 9.29 -5.32
C ILE A 175 13.97 9.97 -4.41
N ILE A 176 14.52 11.09 -4.84
CA ILE A 176 15.43 11.92 -4.04
C ILE A 176 14.78 13.29 -3.86
N VAL A 177 14.57 13.67 -2.60
CA VAL A 177 13.99 14.96 -2.22
C VAL A 177 15.01 15.76 -1.44
N GLY A 178 15.25 16.99 -1.86
CA GLY A 178 16.08 17.94 -1.15
C GLY A 178 15.28 18.78 -0.17
N VAL A 179 15.77 18.93 1.06
CA VAL A 179 15.15 19.77 2.10
C VAL A 179 16.22 20.71 2.64
N ARG A 180 16.01 22.01 2.47
CA ARG A 180 16.89 23.04 3.05
C ARG A 180 16.35 23.49 4.41
N PRO A 181 17.14 23.48 5.49
CA PRO A 181 16.68 23.82 6.84
C PRO A 181 15.99 25.19 6.94
N ALA A 182 16.48 26.20 6.22
CA ALA A 182 15.96 27.57 6.30
C ALA A 182 14.53 27.74 5.76
N ARG A 183 14.10 26.91 4.81
CA ARG A 183 12.75 26.96 4.22
C ARG A 183 11.90 25.76 4.60
N ALA A 184 12.54 24.65 4.96
CA ALA A 184 11.91 23.35 5.21
C ALA A 184 10.94 22.92 4.10
N GLU A 185 11.20 23.34 2.85
CA GLU A 185 10.39 23.01 1.68
C GLU A 185 11.03 21.81 0.95
N PRO A 186 10.36 20.65 0.90
CA PRO A 186 10.86 19.51 0.17
C PRO A 186 10.72 19.73 -1.34
N VAL A 187 11.81 19.54 -2.07
CA VAL A 187 11.92 19.76 -3.52
C VAL A 187 12.42 18.49 -4.20
N PHE A 188 11.81 18.07 -5.30
CA PHE A 188 12.28 16.90 -6.04
C PHE A 188 13.65 17.17 -6.68
N ARG A 189 14.60 16.26 -6.45
CA ARG A 189 15.93 16.24 -7.08
C ARG A 189 16.04 15.13 -8.12
N PHE A 190 15.35 14.03 -7.88
CA PHE A 190 15.28 12.88 -8.78
C PHE A 190 13.99 12.12 -8.52
N ILE A 191 13.38 11.60 -9.58
CA ILE A 191 12.23 10.69 -9.54
C ILE A 191 12.52 9.60 -10.55
N GLY A 192 12.60 8.35 -10.08
CA GLY A 192 12.74 7.19 -10.96
C GLY A 192 11.47 6.93 -11.79
N ASP A 193 11.64 6.21 -12.89
CA ASP A 193 10.60 5.89 -13.86
C ASP A 193 9.65 4.78 -13.41
N GLY A 194 9.93 4.08 -12.30
CA GLY A 194 9.07 3.05 -11.72
C GLY A 194 7.84 3.57 -10.98
N HIS A 195 7.56 4.88 -11.01
CA HIS A 195 6.43 5.53 -10.31
C HIS A 195 5.30 5.96 -11.26
N THR A 196 5.30 5.49 -12.51
CA THR A 196 4.35 5.84 -13.59
C THR A 196 2.89 5.48 -13.30
N ASN A 197 2.63 4.51 -12.41
CA ASN A 197 1.27 4.08 -12.11
C ASN A 197 0.44 5.19 -11.43
N TRP A 198 1.07 6.05 -10.62
CA TRP A 198 0.37 7.11 -9.88
C TRP A 198 0.87 8.53 -10.21
N LEU A 199 1.99 8.67 -10.91
CA LEU A 199 2.45 9.93 -11.51
C LEU A 199 2.12 9.96 -13.00
N ASP A 200 1.78 11.13 -13.53
CA ASP A 200 1.60 11.27 -14.98
C ASP A 200 2.85 10.85 -15.75
N ASP A 201 2.70 10.34 -16.99
CA ASP A 201 3.76 9.67 -17.75
C ASP A 201 5.01 10.55 -17.89
N ASN A 202 4.84 11.87 -17.89
CA ASN A 202 5.92 12.86 -17.96
C ASN A 202 6.16 13.64 -16.65
N TYR A 203 5.37 13.41 -15.59
CA TYR A 203 5.49 14.18 -14.35
C TYR A 203 6.86 14.00 -13.71
N HIS A 204 7.43 12.79 -13.75
CA HIS A 204 8.76 12.51 -13.18
C HIS A 204 9.88 13.37 -13.80
N LEU A 205 9.73 13.81 -15.06
CA LEU A 205 10.68 14.71 -15.74
C LEU A 205 10.44 16.18 -15.36
N HIS A 206 9.18 16.61 -15.35
CA HIS A 206 8.84 18.02 -15.13
C HIS A 206 8.80 18.45 -13.66
N ALA A 207 8.64 17.51 -12.74
CA ALA A 207 8.56 17.81 -11.31
C ALA A 207 9.92 18.08 -10.67
N ILE A 208 11.03 17.76 -11.34
CA ILE A 208 12.39 18.02 -10.84
C ILE A 208 12.58 19.53 -10.63
N GLY A 209 13.02 19.92 -9.44
CA GLY A 209 13.12 21.32 -9.01
C GLY A 209 11.80 21.91 -8.48
N GLY A 210 10.67 21.21 -8.67
CA GLY A 210 9.36 21.55 -8.10
C GLY A 210 9.20 21.09 -6.66
N ARG A 211 8.23 21.68 -5.95
CA ARG A 211 7.94 21.34 -4.54
C ARG A 211 7.15 20.04 -4.50
N VAL A 212 7.42 19.20 -3.50
CA VAL A 212 6.71 17.93 -3.30
C VAL A 212 5.21 18.14 -3.09
N GLU A 213 4.80 19.27 -2.52
CA GLU A 213 3.38 19.59 -2.33
C GLU A 213 2.64 20.00 -3.61
N ASP A 214 3.36 20.32 -4.69
CA ASP A 214 2.80 20.71 -5.99
C ASP A 214 2.52 19.48 -6.88
N GLN A 215 2.37 18.30 -6.26
CA GLN A 215 1.91 17.09 -6.95
C GLN A 215 0.49 17.26 -7.51
N PRO A 216 0.13 16.50 -8.56
CA PRO A 216 -1.20 16.60 -9.19
C PRO A 216 -2.32 16.43 -8.17
N ASP A 217 -2.18 15.44 -7.28
CA ASP A 217 -2.96 15.37 -6.06
C ASP A 217 -2.32 16.24 -4.97
N LYS A 218 -2.79 17.48 -4.84
CA LYS A 218 -2.29 18.43 -3.84
C LYS A 218 -2.43 17.91 -2.41
N THR A 219 -3.49 17.16 -2.12
CA THR A 219 -3.73 16.67 -0.74
C THR A 219 -2.69 15.62 -0.40
N TYR A 220 -2.42 14.71 -1.35
CA TYR A 220 -1.36 13.70 -1.19
C TYR A 220 0.03 14.34 -1.13
N GLY A 221 0.30 15.31 -2.01
CA GLY A 221 1.56 16.07 -2.02
C GLY A 221 1.83 16.75 -0.68
N GLN A 222 0.85 17.45 -0.13
CA GLN A 222 0.94 18.10 1.18
C GLN A 222 1.15 17.09 2.30
N TRP A 223 0.40 15.99 2.30
CA TRP A 223 0.53 14.91 3.28
C TRP A 223 1.93 14.28 3.24
N VAL A 224 2.41 13.87 2.06
CA VAL A 224 3.72 13.21 1.93
C VAL A 224 4.88 14.17 2.24
N SER A 225 4.71 15.48 1.97
CA SER A 225 5.72 16.50 2.28
C SER A 225 6.11 16.53 3.76
N GLN A 226 5.17 16.23 4.67
CA GLN A 226 5.42 16.30 6.11
C GLN A 226 6.41 15.22 6.56
N PHE A 227 6.41 14.05 5.92
CA PHE A 227 7.36 12.99 6.25
C PHE A 227 8.79 13.35 5.81
N TYR A 228 8.95 13.96 4.64
CA TYR A 228 10.26 14.47 4.20
C TYR A 228 10.79 15.54 5.15
N LYS A 229 9.93 16.48 5.60
CA LYS A 229 10.30 17.50 6.60
C LYS A 229 10.72 16.87 7.94
N SER A 230 9.94 15.90 8.41
CA SER A 230 10.20 15.19 9.67
C SER A 230 11.50 14.38 9.63
N VAL A 231 11.73 13.61 8.56
CA VAL A 231 12.95 12.81 8.39
C VAL A 231 14.18 13.69 8.23
N ALA A 232 14.09 14.76 7.45
CA ALA A 232 15.19 15.71 7.29
C ALA A 232 15.56 16.43 8.59
N SER A 233 14.57 16.83 9.39
CA SER A 233 14.81 17.54 10.66
C SER A 233 15.32 16.64 11.78
N THR A 234 14.82 15.40 11.86
CA THR A 234 15.24 14.45 12.91
C THR A 234 16.53 13.71 12.57
N GLY A 235 16.86 13.59 11.28
CA GLY A 235 17.99 12.78 10.80
C GLY A 235 17.81 11.28 11.04
N GLN A 236 16.60 10.83 11.38
CA GLN A 236 16.30 9.42 11.64
C GLN A 236 15.65 8.75 10.41
N PRO A 237 16.10 7.54 10.01
CA PRO A 237 15.38 6.72 9.05
C PRO A 237 13.94 6.45 9.48
N ARG A 238 13.05 6.33 8.49
CA ARG A 238 11.64 6.00 8.73
C ARG A 238 11.17 4.92 7.77
N TYR A 239 10.55 3.88 8.32
CA TYR A 239 9.99 2.77 7.57
C TYR A 239 8.50 2.69 7.89
N ASP A 240 7.66 2.73 6.85
CA ASP A 240 6.21 2.76 6.98
C ASP A 240 5.58 1.75 6.03
N TYR A 241 4.44 1.20 6.43
CA TYR A 241 3.43 0.66 5.52
C TYR A 241 2.40 1.75 5.22
N VAL A 242 2.05 1.93 3.95
CA VAL A 242 1.18 3.01 3.48
C VAL A 242 0.04 2.45 2.65
N THR A 243 -1.18 2.88 2.98
CA THR A 243 -2.37 2.75 2.14
C THR A 243 -2.77 4.14 1.70
N ALA A 244 -2.78 4.40 0.40
CA ALA A 244 -3.08 5.71 -0.14
C ALA A 244 -4.10 5.64 -1.28
N SER A 245 -5.11 6.51 -1.22
CA SER A 245 -6.07 6.75 -2.30
C SER A 245 -5.75 8.08 -2.99
N ILE A 246 -5.06 8.00 -4.12
CA ILE A 246 -4.47 9.13 -4.86
C ILE A 246 -5.41 9.53 -6.00
N GLN A 247 -5.76 10.82 -6.06
CA GLN A 247 -6.60 11.37 -7.12
C GLN A 247 -5.75 11.71 -8.35
N ARG A 248 -5.98 11.00 -9.45
CA ARG A 248 -5.37 11.30 -10.76
C ARG A 248 -6.48 11.27 -11.81
N PRO A 249 -7.03 12.43 -12.22
CA PRO A 249 -8.08 12.47 -13.23
C PRO A 249 -7.73 11.62 -14.45
N PRO A 250 -8.64 10.76 -14.93
CA PRO A 250 -10.06 10.66 -14.58
C PRO A 250 -10.40 9.75 -13.39
N ALA A 251 -9.43 9.08 -12.76
CA ALA A 251 -9.68 8.03 -11.77
C ALA A 251 -9.05 8.32 -10.39
N THR A 252 -9.42 7.50 -9.41
CA THR A 252 -8.72 7.46 -8.11
C THR A 252 -8.00 6.12 -8.04
N TYR A 253 -6.72 6.17 -7.66
CA TYR A 253 -5.85 5.01 -7.58
C TYR A 253 -5.59 4.68 -6.12
N THR A 254 -6.00 3.49 -5.69
CA THR A 254 -5.68 2.98 -4.37
C THR A 254 -4.42 2.13 -4.47
N THR A 255 -3.43 2.41 -3.63
CA THR A 255 -2.16 1.68 -3.60
C THR A 255 -1.76 1.32 -2.18
N HIS A 256 -1.17 0.15 -2.04
CA HIS A 256 -0.59 -0.36 -0.81
C HIS A 256 0.90 -0.59 -1.03
N TYR A 257 1.73 0.02 -0.22
CA TYR A 257 3.17 -0.10 -0.39
C TYR A 257 3.90 0.11 0.93
N GLU A 258 5.04 -0.52 1.02
CA GLU A 258 6.04 -0.15 2.01
C GLU A 258 6.94 0.93 1.45
N ARG A 259 7.33 1.86 2.31
CA ARG A 259 8.34 2.86 1.96
C ARG A 259 9.40 2.98 3.04
N LEU A 260 10.61 3.20 2.58
CA LEU A 260 11.75 3.56 3.41
C LEU A 260 12.20 4.97 3.04
N LEU A 261 12.23 5.85 4.04
CA LEU A 261 12.79 7.19 3.95
C LEU A 261 14.14 7.22 4.68
N LEU A 262 15.18 7.65 3.98
CA LEU A 262 16.54 7.73 4.52
C LEU A 262 17.06 9.17 4.41
N PRO A 263 17.45 9.82 5.53
CA PRO A 263 18.04 11.15 5.51
C PRO A 263 19.53 11.08 5.23
N TRP A 264 20.01 11.86 4.28
CA TRP A 264 21.41 11.91 3.89
C TRP A 264 21.97 13.31 4.09
N LYS A 265 23.13 13.36 4.73
CA LYS A 265 23.95 14.54 4.86
C LYS A 265 24.67 14.79 3.54
N THR A 266 24.67 16.03 3.10
CA THR A 266 25.49 16.47 1.97
C THR A 266 26.58 17.43 2.48
N PRO A 267 27.60 17.73 1.67
CA PRO A 267 28.55 18.80 1.98
C PRO A 267 27.90 20.21 2.02
N SER A 268 26.68 20.34 1.50
CA SER A 268 25.89 21.56 1.59
C SER A 268 24.94 21.51 2.79
N ASP A 269 24.33 22.64 3.15
CA ASP A 269 23.30 22.68 4.19
C ASP A 269 22.00 21.94 3.79
N GLU A 270 21.90 21.44 2.57
CA GLU A 270 20.75 20.67 2.11
C GLU A 270 20.80 19.21 2.60
N VAL A 271 19.73 18.75 3.24
CA VAL A 271 19.53 17.35 3.59
C VAL A 271 18.79 16.68 2.45
N LEU A 272 19.34 15.61 1.90
CA LEU A 272 18.61 14.79 0.93
C LEU A 272 17.83 13.72 1.67
N VAL A 273 16.61 13.44 1.26
CA VAL A 273 15.83 12.32 1.76
C VAL A 273 15.51 11.43 0.58
N THR A 274 16.00 10.20 0.61
CA THR A 274 15.63 9.22 -0.42
C THR A 274 14.40 8.44 0.02
N LEU A 275 13.44 8.29 -0.88
CA LEU A 275 12.35 7.33 -0.76
C LEU A 275 12.66 6.13 -1.65
N THR A 276 12.55 4.93 -1.09
CA THR A 276 12.49 3.67 -1.82
C THR A 276 11.22 2.96 -1.41
N SER A 277 10.50 2.36 -2.37
CA SER A 277 9.23 1.70 -2.10
C SER A 277 9.13 0.30 -2.69
N ARG A 278 8.23 -0.51 -2.10
CA ARG A 278 7.83 -1.83 -2.57
C ARG A 278 6.30 -1.91 -2.52
N GLY A 279 5.64 -2.11 -3.66
CA GLY A 279 4.20 -2.35 -3.73
C GLY A 279 3.81 -3.71 -3.15
N LEU A 280 2.64 -3.79 -2.55
CA LEU A 280 2.07 -4.99 -1.93
C LEU A 280 0.68 -5.24 -2.55
N GLY A 281 0.58 -6.12 -3.54
CA GLY A 281 -0.69 -6.43 -4.23
C GLY A 281 -0.51 -6.92 -5.67
N ALA A 282 -1.61 -7.10 -6.42
CA ALA A 282 -1.62 -7.57 -7.82
C ALA A 282 -0.79 -6.69 -8.79
N ASP A 283 -0.53 -5.43 -8.42
CA ASP A 283 0.37 -4.52 -9.13
C ASP A 283 1.88 -4.84 -8.92
N ALA A 284 2.21 -5.83 -8.08
CA ALA A 284 3.59 -6.30 -7.89
C ALA A 284 4.11 -7.17 -9.04
N ALA A 285 3.24 -7.58 -9.97
CA ALA A 285 3.61 -8.34 -11.16
C ALA A 285 4.19 -7.46 -12.27
N ASP A 286 5.23 -6.68 -11.95
CA ASP A 286 6.09 -6.09 -12.95
C ASP A 286 7.21 -7.11 -13.26
N LYS A 287 6.88 -8.06 -14.15
CA LYS A 287 7.92 -8.90 -14.77
C LYS A 287 8.74 -8.00 -15.68
N PRO A 288 10.08 -8.02 -15.61
CA PRO A 288 10.89 -7.42 -16.67
C PRO A 288 10.70 -8.28 -17.92
N SER A 289 9.88 -7.84 -18.88
CA SER A 289 9.91 -8.42 -20.21
C SER A 289 11.11 -7.83 -20.95
N VAL A 290 12.27 -8.45 -20.72
CA VAL A 290 13.32 -8.52 -21.73
C VAL A 290 12.71 -9.28 -22.91
N ILE A 291 12.43 -8.57 -24.00
CA ILE A 291 12.39 -9.18 -25.33
C ILE A 291 13.65 -8.68 -26.02
N GLU A 292 14.69 -9.49 -25.98
CA GLU A 292 15.73 -9.48 -27.02
C GLU A 292 15.07 -9.85 -28.34
N PRO A 293 15.25 -9.10 -29.44
CA PRO A 293 15.12 -9.65 -30.77
C PRO A 293 16.52 -10.08 -31.23
N GLU A 294 16.95 -11.28 -30.86
CA GLU A 294 17.91 -12.00 -31.69
C GLU A 294 17.21 -12.59 -32.92
N ASN A 295 17.86 -12.41 -34.05
CA ASN A 295 17.64 -13.10 -35.33
C ASN A 295 16.49 -12.62 -36.22
N SER A 296 16.76 -11.50 -36.89
CA SER A 296 16.36 -11.33 -38.29
C SER A 296 17.59 -10.96 -39.12
N LEU A 297 18.24 -12.00 -39.67
CA LEU A 297 19.30 -11.91 -40.67
C LEU A 297 18.88 -11.01 -41.85
N PRO A 298 19.66 -9.99 -42.25
CA PRO A 298 19.46 -9.34 -43.54
C PRO A 298 19.96 -10.25 -44.66
N ARG A 299 19.04 -10.79 -45.46
CA ARG A 299 19.35 -11.36 -46.78
C ARG A 299 19.83 -10.24 -47.69
N TYR A 300 21.15 -10.08 -47.81
CA TYR A 300 21.77 -9.42 -48.95
C TYR A 300 21.69 -10.36 -50.15
N SER A 301 20.74 -10.11 -51.06
CA SER A 301 20.81 -10.61 -52.42
C SER A 301 21.59 -9.59 -53.25
N ALA A 302 22.80 -9.95 -53.63
CA ALA A 302 23.55 -9.26 -54.67
C ALA A 302 22.86 -9.53 -56.02
N MET A 303 22.55 -8.47 -56.75
CA MET A 303 22.51 -8.51 -58.21
C MET A 303 23.70 -7.69 -58.72
N SER A 304 24.65 -8.38 -59.32
CA SER A 304 25.63 -7.79 -60.23
C SER A 304 25.12 -7.94 -61.66
N SER A 305 25.42 -6.92 -62.47
CA SER A 305 25.20 -6.75 -63.92
C SER A 305 23.95 -5.94 -64.28
#